data_AF-A0A8D0G531-F1
#
_entry.id   AF-A0A8D0G531-F1
#
_cell.length_a   1.000
_cell.length_b   1.000
_cell.length_c   1.000
_cell.angle_alpha   90.00
_cell.angle_beta   90.00
_cell.angle_gamma   90.00
#
_symmetry.space_group_name_H-M   'P 1'
#
loop_
_entity.id
_entity.type
_entity.pdbx_description
1 polymer ?
#
loop_
_entity_poly.entity_id
_entity_poly.type
_entity_poly.pdbx_seq_one_letter_code
_entity_poly.pdbx_strand_id
1 'polypeptide(L)'
;MHHGSRTRILYCLSPNSSMTTKELQEYWRNEKRHCRQVKVLFEIPSARIVEKHLSKYVAYKIIIIQTGSFDENKSIIERRYSDFEKLHRNLLKDFNEEMEDMTFPKKNLTGNFTEEIINERKLAFGDYLALLYSIKCIRRSKNFIGFLTRPELEEAYSCLRGGQYTKALELLLEVIALQEKLTSHSPVLIIPTLCAIVVCHKDLENSRGAYEFGEKALLRLQMHCGHRYYIPLLETMITLAYELGKDFVSLQEKLEERKSKKGPLKAVTLKELAVQEYVQ
;
A
#
# COMPACT_ATOMS: atom_id res chain seq x y z
N MET A 1 -29.89 -10.76 70.79
CA MET A 1 -30.87 -11.19 69.77
C MET A 1 -30.54 -10.45 68.48
N HIS A 2 -29.97 -11.15 67.50
CA HIS A 2 -29.47 -10.60 66.25
C HIS A 2 -30.61 -10.28 65.27
N HIS A 3 -30.57 -9.09 64.67
CA HIS A 3 -31.28 -8.79 63.43
C HIS A 3 -30.32 -8.93 62.25
N GLY A 4 -30.48 -10.01 61.48
CA GLY A 4 -29.75 -10.27 60.25
C GLY A 4 -30.60 -9.91 59.03
N SER A 5 -30.29 -8.77 58.40
CA SER A 5 -30.86 -8.38 57.11
C SER A 5 -30.24 -9.20 55.98
N ARG A 6 -31.06 -10.00 55.29
CA ARG A 6 -30.65 -10.79 54.12
C ARG A 6 -30.54 -9.89 52.87
N THR A 7 -29.31 -9.68 52.43
CA THR A 7 -28.96 -9.09 51.12
C THR A 7 -29.48 -9.97 49.98
N ARG A 8 -30.34 -9.44 49.10
CA ARG A 8 -30.65 -10.07 47.81
C ARG A 8 -29.49 -9.82 46.86
N ILE A 9 -28.77 -10.88 46.50
CA ILE A 9 -27.82 -10.87 45.39
C ILE A 9 -28.63 -10.85 44.10
N LEU A 10 -28.66 -9.71 43.42
CA LEU A 10 -29.10 -9.61 42.02
C LEU A 10 -27.98 -10.22 41.17
N TYR A 11 -28.20 -11.42 40.65
CA TYR A 11 -27.38 -11.95 39.57
C TYR A 11 -27.58 -11.06 38.34
N CYS A 12 -26.56 -10.29 37.95
CA CYS A 12 -26.51 -9.71 36.61
C CYS A 12 -26.40 -10.87 35.61
N LEU A 13 -27.52 -11.21 34.97
CA LEU A 13 -27.55 -12.08 33.81
C LEU A 13 -26.66 -11.44 32.73
N SER A 14 -25.63 -12.18 32.29
CA SER A 14 -24.85 -11.79 31.12
C SER A 14 -25.79 -11.69 29.92
N PRO A 15 -25.77 -10.61 29.13
CA PRO A 15 -26.66 -10.42 27.98
C PRO A 15 -26.49 -11.49 26.89
N ASN A 16 -25.46 -12.34 27.01
CA ASN A 16 -25.15 -13.42 26.09
C ASN A 16 -26.01 -14.68 26.28
N SER A 17 -26.82 -14.77 27.34
CA SER A 17 -27.54 -16.02 27.67
C SER A 17 -28.78 -16.30 26.81
N SER A 18 -29.23 -15.34 26.00
CA SER A 18 -30.45 -15.46 25.16
C SER A 18 -30.19 -15.33 23.66
N MET A 19 -28.93 -15.22 23.24
CA MET A 19 -28.59 -14.99 21.84
C MET A 19 -28.46 -16.30 21.06
N THR A 20 -28.96 -16.32 19.84
CA THR A 20 -28.71 -17.41 18.89
C THR A 20 -27.24 -17.43 18.47
N THR A 21 -26.75 -18.57 18.00
CA THR A 21 -25.37 -18.69 17.48
C THR A 21 -25.05 -17.67 16.38
N LYS A 22 -26.05 -17.31 15.56
CA LYS A 22 -25.91 -16.32 14.49
C LYS A 22 -25.75 -14.90 15.05
N GLU A 23 -26.57 -14.53 16.03
CA GLU A 23 -26.49 -13.23 16.69
C GLU A 23 -25.20 -13.10 17.51
N LEU A 24 -24.73 -14.18 18.14
CA LEU A 24 -23.42 -14.20 18.79
C LEU A 24 -22.31 -13.96 17.76
N GLN A 25 -22.31 -14.66 16.62
CA GLN A 25 -21.32 -14.43 15.57
C GLN A 25 -21.33 -12.98 15.06
N GLU A 26 -22.50 -12.37 14.91
CA GLU A 26 -22.67 -10.99 14.45
C GLU A 26 -22.27 -9.97 15.53
N TYR A 27 -22.59 -10.24 16.79
CA TYR A 27 -22.15 -9.48 17.95
C TYR A 27 -20.63 -9.50 18.09
N TRP A 28 -20.01 -10.68 18.10
CA TRP A 28 -18.54 -10.81 18.14
C TRP A 28 -17.88 -10.22 16.88
N ARG A 29 -18.54 -10.23 15.72
CA ARG A 29 -18.08 -9.56 14.49
C ARG A 29 -18.10 -8.04 14.67
N ASN A 30 -19.13 -7.49 15.30
CA ASN A 30 -19.28 -6.06 15.55
C ASN A 30 -18.38 -5.57 16.70
N GLU A 31 -18.24 -6.33 17.79
CA GLU A 31 -17.29 -6.01 18.87
C GLU A 31 -15.84 -6.05 18.37
N LYS A 32 -15.46 -7.08 17.61
CA LYS A 32 -14.09 -7.18 17.06
C LYS A 32 -13.77 -6.08 16.05
N ARG A 33 -14.77 -5.48 15.40
CA ARG A 33 -14.60 -4.31 14.51
C ARG A 33 -14.21 -3.04 15.27
N HIS A 34 -14.65 -2.88 16.52
CA HIS A 34 -14.40 -1.66 17.31
C HIS A 34 -13.06 -1.68 18.07
N CYS A 35 -12.36 -2.83 18.14
CA CYS A 35 -11.20 -3.00 19.04
C CYS A 35 -9.87 -3.43 18.39
N ARG A 36 -9.78 -3.61 17.06
CA ARG A 36 -8.52 -4.03 16.43
C ARG A 36 -7.83 -2.87 15.74
N GLN A 37 -6.73 -2.40 16.32
CA GLN A 37 -5.80 -1.50 15.62
C GLN A 37 -5.32 -2.21 14.35
N VAL A 38 -5.53 -1.57 13.19
CA VAL A 38 -5.04 -2.10 11.92
C VAL A 38 -3.52 -2.16 11.96
N LYS A 39 -2.94 -3.35 11.80
CA LYS A 39 -1.48 -3.59 11.80
C LYS A 39 -1.07 -4.30 10.52
N VAL A 40 0.08 -3.95 9.99
CA VAL A 40 0.69 -4.66 8.86
C VAL A 40 1.72 -5.63 9.42
N LEU A 41 1.70 -6.86 8.92
CA LEU A 41 2.62 -7.94 9.26
C LEU A 41 3.42 -8.36 8.02
N PHE A 42 4.62 -8.86 8.25
CA PHE A 42 5.53 -9.34 7.22
C PHE A 42 5.84 -10.81 7.49
N GLU A 43 5.56 -11.68 6.52
CA GLU A 43 5.91 -13.09 6.60
C GLU A 43 6.84 -13.44 5.44
N ILE A 44 7.86 -14.24 5.71
CA ILE A 44 8.76 -14.75 4.68
C ILE A 44 8.64 -16.27 4.67
N PRO A 45 7.62 -16.84 3.99
CA PRO A 45 7.38 -18.29 4.05
C PRO A 45 8.46 -19.10 3.36
N SER A 46 9.05 -18.56 2.29
CA SER A 46 9.92 -19.30 1.39
C SER A 46 11.02 -18.42 0.82
N ALA A 47 12.13 -19.05 0.46
CA ALA A 47 13.18 -18.46 -0.34
C ALA A 47 13.57 -19.43 -1.47
N ARG A 48 14.05 -18.90 -2.59
CA ARG A 48 14.49 -19.69 -3.75
C ARG A 48 15.82 -19.18 -4.27
N ILE A 49 16.66 -20.10 -4.75
CA ILE A 49 17.89 -19.74 -5.44
C ILE A 49 17.53 -19.38 -6.88
N VAL A 50 17.93 -18.18 -7.28
CA VAL A 50 17.79 -17.67 -8.65
C VAL A 50 19.16 -17.73 -9.30
N GLU A 51 19.25 -18.46 -10.40
CA GLU A 51 20.45 -18.59 -11.20
C GLU A 51 20.17 -18.04 -12.60
N LYS A 52 20.88 -16.97 -12.95
CA LYS A 52 20.90 -16.35 -14.29
C LYS A 52 22.32 -16.45 -14.84
N HIS A 53 22.49 -16.29 -16.15
CA HIS A 53 23.78 -16.45 -16.85
C HIS A 53 25.00 -15.80 -16.16
N LEU A 54 24.82 -14.66 -15.49
CA LEU A 54 25.91 -13.93 -14.81
C LEU A 54 25.66 -13.69 -13.32
N SER A 55 24.61 -14.26 -12.73
CA SER A 55 24.27 -13.97 -11.33
C SER A 55 23.55 -15.13 -10.64
N LYS A 56 24.03 -15.49 -9.45
CA LYS A 56 23.36 -16.42 -8.54
C LYS A 56 23.02 -15.71 -7.24
N TYR A 57 21.76 -15.73 -6.82
CA TYR A 57 21.32 -15.09 -5.57
C TYR A 57 20.12 -15.80 -4.96
N VAL A 58 19.84 -15.53 -3.69
CA VAL A 58 18.64 -16.01 -3.00
C VAL A 58 17.59 -14.91 -3.03
N ALA A 59 16.39 -15.24 -3.53
CA ALA A 59 15.22 -14.39 -3.48
C ALA A 59 14.30 -14.85 -2.33
N TYR A 60 13.96 -13.94 -1.45
CA TYR A 60 13.06 -14.15 -0.32
C TYR A 60 11.67 -13.63 -0.70
N LYS A 61 10.67 -14.51 -0.62
CA LYS A 61 9.27 -14.16 -0.87
C LYS A 61 8.69 -13.53 0.38
N ILE A 62 8.29 -12.27 0.32
CA ILE A 62 7.72 -11.51 1.43
C ILE A 62 6.23 -11.37 1.18
N ILE A 63 5.42 -11.81 2.14
CA ILE A 63 3.98 -11.60 2.18
C ILE A 63 3.70 -10.45 3.14
N ILE A 64 2.93 -9.47 2.68
CA ILE A 64 2.49 -8.32 3.48
C ILE A 64 0.99 -8.46 3.77
N ILE A 65 0.65 -8.62 5.04
CA ILE A 65 -0.70 -8.91 5.52
C ILE A 65 -1.22 -7.73 6.34
N GLN A 66 -2.44 -7.27 6.05
CA GLN A 66 -3.15 -6.33 6.90
C GLN A 66 -4.02 -7.10 7.90
N THR A 67 -3.85 -6.82 9.19
CA THR A 67 -4.63 -7.41 10.27
C THR A 67 -5.49 -6.36 10.94
N GLY A 68 -6.57 -6.78 11.60
CA GLY A 68 -7.52 -5.86 12.26
C GLY A 68 -8.61 -5.31 11.34
N SER A 69 -8.49 -5.52 10.03
CA SER A 69 -9.56 -5.38 9.04
C SER A 69 -9.61 -6.64 8.16
N PHE A 70 -10.60 -6.71 7.28
CA PHE A 70 -10.56 -7.66 6.17
C PHE A 70 -9.39 -7.26 5.26
N ASP A 71 -8.54 -8.21 4.90
CA ASP A 71 -7.47 -8.05 3.92
C ASP A 71 -7.90 -8.81 2.66
N GLU A 72 -8.48 -8.07 1.72
CA GLU A 72 -9.00 -8.63 0.48
C GLU A 72 -7.90 -9.18 -0.42
N ASN A 73 -6.72 -8.55 -0.39
CA ASN A 73 -5.69 -8.76 -1.39
C ASN A 73 -4.36 -9.11 -0.71
N LYS A 74 -3.90 -10.35 -0.89
CA LYS A 74 -2.56 -10.74 -0.42
C LYS A 74 -1.49 -10.03 -1.25
N SER A 75 -0.67 -9.19 -0.61
CA SER A 75 0.44 -8.50 -1.29
C SER A 75 1.71 -9.33 -1.14
N ILE A 76 2.38 -9.62 -2.26
CA ILE A 76 3.55 -10.49 -2.29
C ILE A 76 4.63 -9.78 -3.10
N ILE A 77 5.85 -9.72 -2.56
CA ILE A 77 7.04 -9.21 -3.26
C ILE A 77 8.21 -10.17 -3.09
N GLU A 78 9.24 -10.04 -3.92
CA GLU A 78 10.49 -10.76 -3.76
C GLU A 78 11.67 -9.81 -3.62
N ARG A 79 12.54 -10.06 -2.64
CA ARG A 79 13.77 -9.28 -2.41
C ARG A 79 14.95 -10.20 -2.16
N ARG A 80 16.14 -9.79 -2.56
CA ARG A 80 17.39 -10.50 -2.23
C ARG A 80 18.09 -9.84 -1.06
N TYR A 81 19.06 -10.54 -0.48
CA TYR A 81 19.87 -10.05 0.65
C TYR A 81 20.41 -8.62 0.42
N SER A 82 20.95 -8.33 -0.76
CA SER A 82 21.55 -7.02 -1.03
C SER A 82 20.53 -5.89 -1.15
N ASP A 83 19.25 -6.19 -1.36
CA ASP A 83 18.19 -5.17 -1.31
C ASP A 83 17.92 -4.78 0.15
N PHE A 84 17.87 -5.76 1.05
CA PHE A 84 17.76 -5.54 2.50
C PHE A 84 18.99 -4.77 3.04
N GLU A 85 20.19 -5.14 2.61
CA GLU A 85 21.43 -4.45 3.00
C GLU A 85 21.44 -3.00 2.52
N LYS A 86 20.96 -2.74 1.29
CA LYS A 86 20.80 -1.39 0.77
C LYS A 86 19.77 -0.59 1.56
N LEU A 87 18.64 -1.20 1.92
CA LEU A 87 17.63 -0.57 2.79
C LEU A 87 18.27 -0.19 4.14
N HIS A 88 18.92 -1.14 4.81
CA HIS A 88 19.55 -0.92 6.11
C HIS A 88 20.54 0.24 6.08
N ARG A 89 21.47 0.22 5.12
CA ARG A 89 22.46 1.30 4.94
C ARG A 89 21.81 2.66 4.65
N ASN A 90 20.72 2.70 3.89
CA ASN A 90 20.05 3.96 3.58
C ASN A 90 19.28 4.50 4.79
N LEU A 91 18.69 3.63 5.61
CA LEU A 91 17.99 4.05 6.82
C LEU A 91 18.97 4.55 7.89
N LEU A 92 20.13 3.93 8.06
CA LEU A 92 21.16 4.40 9.01
C LEU A 92 21.64 5.83 8.73
N LYS A 93 21.52 6.32 7.49
CA LYS A 93 21.88 7.72 7.17
C LYS A 93 20.90 8.73 7.80
N ASP A 94 19.64 8.35 7.90
CA ASP A 94 18.54 9.25 8.28
C ASP A 94 17.99 8.95 9.68
N PHE A 95 18.22 7.73 10.21
CA PHE A 95 17.58 7.19 11.43
C PHE A 95 18.58 6.39 12.29
N ASN A 96 19.83 6.85 12.39
CA ASN A 96 20.88 6.14 13.12
C ASN A 96 20.50 5.89 14.59
N GLU A 97 19.95 6.91 15.26
CA GLU A 97 19.53 6.84 16.67
C GLU A 97 18.41 5.82 16.87
N GLU A 98 17.39 5.83 16.01
CA GLU A 98 16.26 4.89 16.12
C GLU A 98 16.63 3.44 15.77
N MET A 99 17.79 3.22 15.16
CA MET A 99 18.28 1.90 14.75
C MET A 99 19.45 1.40 15.59
N GLU A 100 19.83 2.08 16.68
CA GLU A 100 21.01 1.74 17.49
C GLU A 100 21.01 0.27 17.98
N ASP A 101 19.86 -0.20 18.48
CA ASP A 101 19.70 -1.57 19.00
C ASP A 101 19.33 -2.61 17.92
N MET A 102 19.25 -2.21 16.66
CA MET A 102 18.77 -3.08 15.58
C MET A 102 19.90 -3.94 15.03
N THR A 103 19.72 -5.26 15.06
CA THR A 103 20.65 -6.20 14.44
C THR A 103 20.28 -6.45 12.98
N PHE A 104 21.29 -6.48 12.11
CA PHE A 104 21.12 -6.85 10.70
C PHE A 104 21.92 -8.14 10.38
N PRO A 105 21.32 -9.13 9.69
CA PRO A 105 22.01 -10.36 9.33
C PRO A 105 23.26 -10.10 8.50
N LYS A 106 24.42 -10.60 8.93
CA LYS A 106 25.69 -10.35 8.25
C LYS A 106 25.87 -11.24 7.01
N LYS A 107 26.75 -10.80 6.11
CA LYS A 107 27.18 -11.59 4.96
C LYS A 107 28.25 -12.59 5.40
N ASN A 108 28.05 -13.87 5.07
CA ASN A 108 29.03 -14.92 5.35
C ASN A 108 30.03 -15.00 4.19
N LEU A 109 31.29 -15.36 4.48
CA LEU A 109 32.33 -15.53 3.46
C LEU A 109 32.04 -16.73 2.55
N THR A 110 31.49 -17.81 3.11
CA THR A 110 31.06 -19.02 2.41
C THR A 110 29.69 -19.49 2.91
N GLY A 111 29.05 -20.44 2.23
CA GLY A 111 27.80 -21.05 2.69
C GLY A 111 26.52 -20.21 2.56
N ASN A 112 26.55 -19.09 1.82
CA ASN A 112 25.36 -18.23 1.66
C ASN A 112 24.15 -18.91 0.99
N PHE A 113 24.34 -20.09 0.38
CA PHE A 113 23.32 -20.87 -0.30
C PHE A 113 22.95 -22.16 0.44
N THR A 114 23.49 -22.41 1.65
CA THR A 114 23.02 -23.56 2.44
C THR A 114 21.64 -23.28 3.00
N GLU A 115 20.87 -24.34 3.20
CA GLU A 115 19.49 -24.25 3.67
C GLU A 115 19.42 -23.61 5.07
N GLU A 116 20.41 -23.90 5.93
CA GLU A 116 20.51 -23.35 7.28
C GLU A 116 20.63 -21.82 7.25
N ILE A 117 21.57 -21.29 6.47
CA ILE A 117 21.78 -19.84 6.35
C ILE A 117 20.59 -19.15 5.70
N ILE A 118 19.98 -19.80 4.70
CA ILE A 118 18.77 -19.26 4.04
C ILE A 118 17.62 -19.18 5.06
N ASN A 119 17.40 -20.22 5.86
CA ASN A 119 16.33 -20.25 6.86
C ASN A 119 16.57 -19.28 8.03
N GLU A 120 17.82 -19.15 8.51
CA GLU A 120 18.19 -18.17 9.53
C GLU A 120 17.89 -16.75 9.04
N ARG A 121 18.33 -16.40 7.81
CA ARG A 121 18.05 -15.09 7.20
C ARG A 121 16.56 -14.87 6.98
N LYS A 122 15.81 -15.91 6.62
CA LYS A 122 14.36 -15.83 6.43
C LYS A 122 13.65 -15.33 7.69
N LEU A 123 13.99 -15.90 8.84
CA LEU A 123 13.46 -15.49 10.15
C LEU A 123 13.92 -14.07 10.49
N ALA A 124 15.23 -13.83 10.43
CA ALA A 124 15.80 -12.54 10.82
C ALA A 124 15.30 -11.37 9.95
N PHE A 125 15.06 -11.58 8.65
CA PHE A 125 14.46 -10.56 7.78
C PHE A 125 12.99 -10.29 8.11
N GLY A 126 12.23 -11.29 8.55
CA GLY A 126 10.87 -11.10 9.05
C GLY A 126 10.85 -10.21 10.29
N ASP A 127 11.68 -10.54 11.28
CA ASP A 127 11.82 -9.78 12.53
C ASP A 127 12.32 -8.35 12.26
N TYR A 128 13.29 -8.21 11.36
CA TYR A 128 13.83 -6.92 10.93
C TYR A 128 12.76 -6.01 10.33
N LEU A 129 11.93 -6.52 9.40
CA LEU A 129 10.83 -5.74 8.81
C LEU A 129 9.76 -5.38 9.84
N ALA A 130 9.45 -6.29 10.76
CA ALA A 130 8.50 -6.02 11.84
C ALA A 130 8.99 -4.91 12.77
N LEU A 131 10.28 -4.93 13.14
CA LEU A 131 10.89 -3.90 13.98
C LEU A 131 10.93 -2.55 13.27
N LEU A 132 11.37 -2.50 12.01
CA LEU A 132 11.33 -1.27 11.19
C LEU A 132 9.92 -0.68 11.09
N TYR A 133 8.91 -1.51 10.89
CA TYR A 133 7.51 -1.07 10.79
C TYR A 133 6.95 -0.54 12.12
N SER A 134 7.47 -1.02 13.26
CA SER A 134 7.07 -0.53 14.59
C SER A 134 7.52 0.92 14.83
N ILE A 135 8.62 1.34 14.20
CA ILE A 135 9.20 2.68 14.33
C ILE A 135 8.49 3.64 13.37
N LYS A 136 7.77 4.62 13.92
CA LYS A 136 6.86 5.49 13.14
C LYS A 136 7.55 6.32 12.05
N CYS A 137 8.72 6.91 12.33
CA CYS A 137 9.46 7.71 11.35
C CYS A 137 9.98 6.85 10.20
N ILE A 138 10.60 5.70 10.51
CA ILE A 138 11.09 4.71 9.54
C ILE A 138 9.95 4.17 8.68
N ARG A 139 8.85 3.72 9.29
CA ARG A 139 7.67 3.21 8.57
C ARG A 139 7.13 4.18 7.52
N ARG A 140 7.17 5.48 7.81
CA ARG A 140 6.68 6.55 6.92
C ARG A 140 7.75 7.07 5.96
N SER A 141 8.99 6.58 6.10
CA SER A 141 10.11 7.02 5.27
C SER A 141 9.98 6.53 3.83
N LYS A 142 10.49 7.33 2.91
CA LYS A 142 10.57 6.96 1.48
C LYS A 142 11.44 5.73 1.26
N ASN A 143 12.49 5.54 2.06
CA ASN A 143 13.40 4.40 1.96
C ASN A 143 12.69 3.09 2.29
N PHE A 144 11.93 3.05 3.38
CA PHE A 144 11.20 1.84 3.79
C PHE A 144 10.05 1.51 2.83
N ILE A 145 9.20 2.50 2.51
CA ILE A 145 8.10 2.29 1.55
C ILE A 145 8.66 1.90 0.17
N GLY A 146 9.72 2.58 -0.27
CA GLY A 146 10.39 2.30 -1.54
C GLY A 146 11.00 0.90 -1.61
N PHE A 147 11.55 0.37 -0.51
CA PHE A 147 11.99 -1.02 -0.49
C PHE A 147 10.85 -2.00 -0.81
N LEU A 148 9.64 -1.71 -0.34
CA LEU A 148 8.47 -2.56 -0.55
C LEU A 148 7.81 -2.39 -1.92
N THR A 149 7.90 -1.22 -2.57
CA THR A 149 7.10 -0.92 -3.77
C THR A 149 7.90 -0.50 -5.00
N ARG A 150 9.13 -0.01 -4.85
CA ARG A 150 9.82 0.72 -5.93
C ARG A 150 10.20 -0.18 -7.11
N PRO A 151 10.76 -1.39 -6.95
CA PRO A 151 11.05 -2.27 -8.08
C PRO A 151 9.81 -2.57 -8.93
N GLU A 152 8.68 -2.86 -8.29
CA GLU A 152 7.43 -3.15 -8.99
C GLU A 152 6.88 -1.90 -9.71
N LEU A 153 6.98 -0.71 -9.10
CA LEU A 153 6.60 0.54 -9.75
C LEU A 153 7.52 0.86 -10.94
N GLU A 154 8.84 0.72 -10.79
CA GLU A 154 9.79 0.95 -11.88
C GLU A 154 9.48 0.04 -13.09
N GLU A 155 9.15 -1.22 -12.85
CA GLU A 155 8.70 -2.15 -13.90
C GLU A 155 7.37 -1.70 -14.53
N ALA A 156 6.37 -1.41 -13.70
CA ALA A 156 5.04 -1.01 -14.17
C ALA A 156 5.06 0.27 -15.03
N TYR A 157 5.80 1.29 -14.58
CA TYR A 157 5.96 2.54 -15.32
C TYR A 157 6.86 2.38 -16.56
N SER A 158 7.82 1.43 -16.55
CA SER A 158 8.56 1.04 -17.75
C SER A 158 7.62 0.43 -18.80
N CYS A 159 6.75 -0.50 -18.40
CA CYS A 159 5.73 -1.07 -19.29
C CYS A 159 4.76 0.01 -19.82
N LEU A 160 4.31 0.92 -18.97
CA LEU A 160 3.43 2.04 -19.37
C LEU A 160 4.10 2.90 -20.43
N ARG A 161 5.36 3.30 -20.22
CA ARG A 161 6.14 4.06 -21.21
C ARG A 161 6.36 3.29 -22.51
N GLY A 162 6.56 1.98 -22.42
CA GLY A 162 6.70 1.10 -23.57
C GLY A 162 5.39 0.77 -24.30
N GLY A 163 4.26 1.35 -23.89
CA GLY A 163 2.95 1.09 -24.49
C GLY A 163 2.36 -0.29 -24.13
N GLN A 164 2.96 -1.03 -23.20
CA GLN A 164 2.49 -2.33 -22.73
C GLN A 164 1.42 -2.15 -21.65
N TYR A 165 0.30 -1.50 -22.00
CA TYR A 165 -0.70 -1.05 -21.02
C TYR A 165 -1.36 -2.18 -20.25
N THR A 166 -1.60 -3.35 -20.85
CA THR A 166 -2.13 -4.52 -20.14
C THR A 166 -1.17 -4.97 -19.03
N LYS A 167 0.12 -5.11 -19.36
CA LYS A 167 1.12 -5.55 -18.37
C LYS A 167 1.36 -4.51 -17.29
N ALA A 168 1.39 -3.23 -17.68
CA ALA A 168 1.49 -2.12 -16.74
C ALA A 168 0.30 -2.13 -15.77
N LEU A 169 -0.93 -2.31 -16.28
CA LEU A 169 -2.14 -2.34 -15.47
C LEU A 169 -2.11 -3.48 -14.44
N GLU A 170 -1.75 -4.69 -14.85
CA GLU A 170 -1.59 -5.84 -13.93
C GLU A 170 -0.67 -5.48 -12.75
N LEU A 171 0.54 -4.98 -13.05
CA LEU A 171 1.53 -4.62 -12.04
C LEU A 171 1.04 -3.46 -11.15
N LEU A 172 0.43 -2.42 -11.74
CA LEU A 172 -0.10 -1.29 -10.98
C LEU A 172 -1.22 -1.70 -10.01
N LEU A 173 -2.09 -2.64 -10.41
CA LEU A 173 -3.16 -3.17 -9.57
C LEU A 173 -2.62 -3.99 -8.39
N GLU A 174 -1.54 -4.74 -8.58
CA GLU A 174 -0.87 -5.43 -7.48
C GLU A 174 -0.21 -4.44 -6.51
N VAL A 175 0.47 -3.42 -7.06
CA VAL A 175 1.18 -2.43 -6.25
C VAL A 175 0.23 -1.50 -5.51
N ILE A 176 -0.89 -1.07 -6.10
CA ILE A 176 -1.83 -0.18 -5.42
C ILE A 176 -2.39 -0.85 -4.15
N ALA A 177 -2.68 -2.15 -4.20
CA ALA A 177 -3.12 -2.91 -3.05
C ALA A 177 -2.05 -2.93 -1.94
N LEU A 178 -0.78 -3.04 -2.29
CA LEU A 178 0.33 -2.92 -1.33
C LEU A 178 0.46 -1.49 -0.78
N GLN A 179 0.36 -0.47 -1.63
CA GLN A 179 0.47 0.93 -1.21
C GLN A 179 -0.66 1.33 -0.26
N GLU A 180 -1.88 0.85 -0.46
CA GLU A 180 -3.02 1.13 0.44
C GLU A 180 -2.75 0.65 1.87
N LYS A 181 -2.07 -0.50 2.03
CA LYS A 181 -1.65 -1.03 3.35
C LYS A 181 -0.58 -0.15 4.01
N LEU A 182 0.39 0.33 3.23
CA LEU A 182 1.58 1.01 3.74
C LEU A 182 1.39 2.52 3.96
N THR A 183 0.53 3.15 3.17
CA THR A 183 0.44 4.61 3.06
C THR A 183 -0.85 5.19 3.65
N SER A 184 -1.54 4.46 4.53
CA SER A 184 -2.74 4.92 5.24
C SER A 184 -2.55 6.28 5.96
N HIS A 185 -1.32 6.60 6.38
CA HIS A 185 -0.95 7.87 6.99
C HIS A 185 -0.90 9.06 6.03
N SER A 186 -0.79 8.82 4.72
CA SER A 186 -0.73 9.85 3.69
C SER A 186 -1.38 9.35 2.39
N PRO A 187 -2.72 9.44 2.30
CA PRO A 187 -3.49 8.97 1.14
C PRO A 187 -3.08 9.57 -0.22
N VAL A 188 -2.35 10.69 -0.24
CA VAL A 188 -1.87 11.34 -1.47
C VAL A 188 -0.74 10.56 -2.15
N LEU A 189 -0.02 9.70 -1.41
CA LEU A 189 1.13 8.95 -1.95
C LEU A 189 0.74 7.95 -3.04
N ILE A 190 -0.53 7.53 -3.09
CA ILE A 190 -1.02 6.56 -4.07
C ILE A 190 -1.51 7.21 -5.36
N ILE A 191 -1.63 8.54 -5.39
CA ILE A 191 -2.22 9.29 -6.52
C ILE A 191 -1.51 9.02 -7.84
N PRO A 192 -0.16 9.05 -7.93
CA PRO A 192 0.51 8.75 -9.19
C PRO A 192 0.11 7.37 -9.75
N THR A 193 0.11 6.35 -8.89
CA THR A 193 -0.27 4.97 -9.27
C THR A 193 -1.72 4.89 -9.73
N LEU A 194 -2.67 5.52 -9.03
CA LEU A 194 -4.07 5.56 -9.47
C LEU A 194 -4.20 6.26 -10.82
N CYS A 195 -3.51 7.39 -11.02
CA CYS A 195 -3.53 8.10 -12.30
C CYS A 195 -2.90 7.28 -13.43
N ALA A 196 -1.85 6.51 -13.17
CA ALA A 196 -1.26 5.59 -14.14
C ALA A 196 -2.25 4.46 -14.51
N ILE A 197 -3.02 3.93 -13.55
CA ILE A 197 -4.09 2.96 -13.80
C ILE A 197 -5.18 3.56 -14.70
N VAL A 198 -5.59 4.82 -14.45
CA VAL A 198 -6.54 5.54 -15.31
C VAL A 198 -6.01 5.62 -16.74
N VAL A 199 -4.73 6.00 -16.92
CA VAL A 199 -4.08 6.07 -18.24
C VAL A 199 -4.10 4.71 -18.93
N CYS A 200 -3.69 3.64 -18.25
CA CYS A 200 -3.71 2.29 -18.81
C CYS A 200 -5.12 1.86 -19.24
N HIS A 201 -6.15 2.09 -18.42
CA HIS A 201 -7.52 1.77 -18.80
C HIS A 201 -8.00 2.56 -20.02
N LYS A 202 -7.66 3.85 -20.11
CA LYS A 202 -8.00 4.68 -21.28
C LYS A 202 -7.36 4.17 -22.56
N ASP A 203 -6.06 3.86 -22.52
CA ASP A 203 -5.33 3.33 -23.67
C ASP A 203 -5.78 1.90 -24.05
N LEU A 204 -6.48 1.20 -23.15
CA LEU A 204 -7.15 -0.08 -23.40
C LEU A 204 -8.64 0.07 -23.73
N GLU A 205 -9.11 1.28 -24.03
CA GLU A 205 -10.51 1.60 -24.36
C GLU A 205 -11.54 1.19 -23.28
N ASN A 206 -11.09 1.04 -22.04
CA ASN A 206 -11.95 0.71 -20.89
C ASN A 206 -12.33 1.98 -20.12
N SER A 207 -13.21 2.81 -20.70
CA SER A 207 -13.65 4.07 -20.08
C SER A 207 -14.30 3.86 -18.70
N ARG A 208 -14.99 2.74 -18.47
CA ARG A 208 -15.60 2.43 -17.18
C ARG A 208 -14.53 2.23 -16.09
N GLY A 209 -13.54 1.37 -16.34
CA GLY A 209 -12.44 1.14 -15.40
C GLY A 209 -11.62 2.41 -15.16
N ALA A 210 -11.35 3.18 -16.23
CA ALA A 210 -10.67 4.47 -16.11
C ALA A 210 -11.43 5.44 -15.19
N TYR A 211 -12.75 5.52 -15.36
CA TYR A 211 -13.59 6.38 -14.54
C TYR A 211 -13.61 5.94 -13.07
N GLU A 212 -13.79 4.65 -12.78
CA GLU A 212 -13.82 4.12 -11.41
C GLU A 212 -12.53 4.40 -10.63
N PHE A 213 -11.36 4.20 -11.25
CA PHE A 213 -10.08 4.53 -10.62
C PHE A 213 -9.84 6.04 -10.54
N GLY A 214 -10.33 6.81 -11.50
CA GLY A 214 -10.26 8.27 -11.47
C GLY A 214 -11.10 8.88 -10.35
N GLU A 215 -12.28 8.32 -10.06
CA GLU A 215 -13.09 8.70 -8.89
C GLU A 215 -12.36 8.42 -7.58
N LYS A 216 -11.73 7.24 -7.46
CA LYS A 216 -10.88 6.91 -6.29
C LYS A 216 -9.76 7.93 -6.11
N ALA A 217 -9.09 8.33 -7.19
CA ALA A 217 -8.03 9.34 -7.15
C ALA A 217 -8.55 10.73 -6.76
N LEU A 218 -9.67 11.18 -7.34
CA LEU A 218 -10.29 12.47 -7.01
C LEU A 218 -10.75 12.53 -5.54
N LEU A 219 -11.30 11.43 -5.01
CA LEU A 219 -11.68 11.32 -3.60
C LEU A 219 -10.49 11.57 -2.68
N ARG A 220 -9.32 11.00 -2.99
CA ARG A 220 -8.08 11.20 -2.21
C ARG A 220 -7.46 12.60 -2.41
N LEU A 221 -7.82 13.30 -3.48
CA LEU A 221 -7.35 14.67 -3.77
C LEU A 221 -8.30 15.78 -3.28
N GLN A 222 -9.45 15.47 -2.68
CA GLN A 222 -10.44 16.47 -2.26
C GLN A 222 -9.82 17.61 -1.43
N MET A 223 -8.95 17.26 -0.48
CA MET A 223 -8.25 18.22 0.38
C MET A 223 -6.87 18.66 -0.17
N HIS A 224 -6.46 18.14 -1.33
CA HIS A 224 -5.13 18.32 -1.92
C HIS A 224 -5.20 18.83 -3.36
N CYS A 225 -6.14 19.74 -3.59
CA CYS A 225 -6.37 20.45 -4.86
C CYS A 225 -5.15 21.20 -5.45
N GLY A 226 -4.07 21.38 -4.68
CA GLY A 226 -2.79 21.92 -5.17
C GLY A 226 -1.90 20.89 -5.87
N HIS A 227 -2.23 19.60 -5.77
CA HIS A 227 -1.42 18.48 -6.28
C HIS A 227 -1.28 18.51 -7.81
N ARG A 228 -0.11 18.14 -8.34
CA ARG A 228 0.21 18.23 -9.79
C ARG A 228 -0.76 17.44 -10.67
N TYR A 229 -1.31 16.34 -10.16
CA TYR A 229 -2.26 15.50 -10.90
C TYR A 229 -3.71 16.02 -10.87
N TYR A 230 -4.05 16.99 -10.03
CA TYR A 230 -5.45 17.36 -9.79
C TYR A 230 -6.15 17.89 -11.05
N ILE A 231 -5.53 18.87 -11.74
CA ILE A 231 -6.11 19.47 -12.95
C ILE A 231 -6.15 18.47 -14.11
N PRO A 232 -5.06 17.77 -14.46
CA PRO A 232 -5.10 16.81 -15.58
C PRO A 232 -6.05 15.64 -15.33
N LEU A 233 -6.24 15.25 -14.07
CA LEU A 233 -7.23 14.25 -13.70
C LEU A 233 -8.65 14.76 -13.84
N LEU A 234 -8.97 16.00 -13.40
CA LEU A 234 -10.29 16.60 -13.61
C LEU A 234 -10.64 16.67 -15.10
N GLU A 235 -9.73 17.17 -15.93
CA GLU A 235 -9.91 17.24 -17.38
C GLU A 235 -10.17 15.84 -17.97
N THR A 236 -9.38 14.85 -17.56
CA THR A 236 -9.58 13.46 -17.98
C THR A 236 -10.94 12.90 -17.54
N MET A 237 -11.37 13.20 -16.32
CA MET A 237 -12.63 12.71 -15.74
C MET A 237 -13.86 13.36 -16.39
N ILE A 238 -13.78 14.63 -16.82
CA ILE A 238 -14.84 15.28 -17.59
C ILE A 238 -15.03 14.58 -18.94
N THR A 239 -13.93 14.28 -19.65
CA THR A 239 -14.01 13.54 -20.92
C THR A 239 -14.63 12.16 -20.71
N LEU A 240 -14.17 11.40 -19.71
CA LEU A 240 -14.71 10.08 -19.41
C LEU A 240 -16.18 10.12 -18.97
N ALA A 241 -16.59 11.12 -18.20
CA ALA A 241 -17.98 11.30 -17.79
C ALA A 241 -18.88 11.53 -19.01
N TYR A 242 -18.44 12.40 -19.93
CA TYR A 242 -19.16 12.66 -21.17
C TYR A 242 -19.31 11.38 -22.01
N GLU A 243 -18.23 10.62 -22.22
CA GLU A 243 -18.27 9.33 -22.93
C GLU A 243 -19.24 8.32 -22.30
N LEU A 244 -19.34 8.31 -20.96
CA LEU A 244 -20.20 7.39 -20.22
C LEU A 244 -21.63 7.94 -19.97
N GLY A 245 -21.95 9.14 -20.44
CA GLY A 245 -23.24 9.79 -20.17
C GLY A 245 -23.48 10.12 -18.69
N LYS A 246 -22.42 10.34 -17.91
CA LYS A 246 -22.48 10.72 -16.50
C LYS A 246 -22.49 12.24 -16.34
N ASP A 247 -23.08 12.73 -15.25
CA ASP A 247 -23.01 14.14 -14.89
C ASP A 247 -21.57 14.55 -14.54
N PHE A 248 -21.14 15.70 -15.08
CA PHE A 248 -19.80 16.26 -14.89
C PHE A 248 -19.81 17.75 -14.53
N VAL A 249 -20.98 18.34 -14.27
CA VAL A 249 -21.10 19.77 -13.92
C VAL A 249 -20.21 20.11 -12.73
N SER A 250 -20.27 19.30 -11.67
CA SER A 250 -19.43 19.51 -10.48
C SER A 250 -17.91 19.36 -10.73
N LEU A 251 -17.51 18.61 -11.77
CA LEU A 251 -16.10 18.48 -12.16
C LEU A 251 -15.63 19.71 -12.93
N GLN A 252 -16.49 20.24 -13.81
CA GLN A 252 -16.23 21.48 -14.55
C GLN A 252 -16.11 22.68 -13.62
N GLU A 253 -17.04 22.83 -12.66
CA GLU A 253 -16.98 23.91 -11.67
C GLU A 253 -15.64 23.91 -10.90
N LYS A 254 -15.20 22.73 -10.43
CA LYS A 254 -13.90 22.57 -9.76
C LYS A 254 -12.71 22.91 -10.65
N LEU A 255 -12.79 22.60 -11.95
CA LEU A 255 -11.74 22.89 -12.91
C LEU A 255 -11.63 24.41 -13.15
N GLU A 256 -12.75 25.10 -13.37
CA GLU A 256 -12.80 26.55 -13.59
C GLU A 256 -12.37 27.34 -12.35
N GLU A 257 -12.78 26.91 -11.15
CA GLU A 257 -12.33 27.49 -9.88
C GLU A 257 -10.80 27.38 -9.71
N ARG A 258 -10.18 26.33 -10.26
CA ARG A 258 -8.72 26.16 -10.19
C ARG A 258 -7.97 26.95 -11.26
N LYS A 259 -8.48 26.98 -12.49
CA LYS A 259 -7.87 27.72 -13.60
C LYS A 259 -7.86 29.22 -13.32
N SER A 260 -8.95 29.76 -12.77
CA SER A 260 -9.04 31.16 -12.34
C SER A 260 -8.01 31.55 -11.26
N LYS A 261 -7.64 30.63 -10.37
CA LYS A 261 -6.66 30.86 -9.29
C LYS A 261 -5.19 30.75 -9.71
N LYS A 262 -4.86 29.98 -10.75
CA LYS A 262 -3.46 29.64 -11.13
C LYS A 262 -2.95 30.32 -12.41
N GLY A 263 -3.76 31.14 -13.08
CA GLY A 263 -3.38 31.75 -14.35
C GLY A 263 -3.21 30.71 -15.47
N PRO A 264 -2.69 31.09 -16.65
CA PRO A 264 -2.50 30.17 -17.77
C PRO A 264 -1.45 29.10 -17.42
N LEU A 265 -1.90 27.92 -17.03
CA LEU A 265 -1.06 26.76 -16.82
C LEU A 265 -0.70 26.14 -18.18
N LYS A 266 0.56 25.73 -18.34
CA LYS A 266 0.93 24.84 -19.44
C LYS A 266 0.04 23.60 -19.36
N ALA A 267 -0.71 23.32 -20.41
CA ALA A 267 -1.55 22.13 -20.49
C ALA A 267 -0.62 20.91 -20.46
N VAL A 268 -0.62 20.18 -19.35
CA VAL A 268 0.08 18.91 -19.21
C VAL A 268 -0.99 17.85 -19.02
N THR A 269 -0.99 16.84 -19.88
CA THR A 269 -1.97 15.76 -19.84
C THR A 269 -1.67 14.78 -18.70
N LEU A 270 -2.68 14.01 -18.30
CA LEU A 270 -2.52 12.97 -17.27
C LEU A 270 -1.45 11.94 -17.67
N LYS A 271 -1.42 11.59 -18.95
CA LYS A 271 -0.45 10.65 -19.53
C LYS A 271 0.96 11.20 -19.51
N GLU A 272 1.16 12.48 -19.86
CA GLU A 272 2.48 13.14 -19.78
C GLU A 272 3.03 13.15 -18.36
N LEU A 273 2.18 13.36 -17.34
CA LEU A 273 2.63 13.24 -15.95
C LEU A 273 3.00 11.80 -15.59
N ALA A 274 2.17 10.83 -15.98
CA ALA A 274 2.39 9.42 -15.66
C ALA A 274 3.70 8.89 -16.27
N VAL A 275 4.03 9.23 -17.53
CA VAL A 275 5.27 8.75 -18.17
C VAL A 275 6.55 9.32 -17.54
N GLN A 276 6.45 10.46 -16.85
CA GLN A 276 7.57 11.10 -16.15
C GLN A 276 7.89 10.47 -14.79
N GLU A 277 6.98 9.67 -14.21
CA GLU A 277 7.22 9.02 -12.93
C GLU A 277 8.27 7.91 -13.06
N TYR A 278 9.20 7.79 -12.12
CA TYR A 278 10.26 6.77 -12.16
C TYR A 278 11.12 6.79 -13.44
N VAL A 279 11.33 7.96 -14.03
CA VAL A 279 12.39 8.20 -15.03
C VAL A 279 13.69 8.45 -14.28
N GLN A 280 14.77 7.77 -14.68
CA GLN A 280 16.12 7.96 -14.13
C GLN A 280 16.82 9.15 -14.79
#